data_AF-A0A0F9RCG7-F1
#
_entry.id   AF-A0A0F9RCG7-F1
#
_cell.length_a   1.000
_cell.length_b   1.000
_cell.length_c   1.000
_cell.angle_alpha   90.00
_cell.angle_beta   90.00
_cell.angle_gamma   90.00
#
_symmetry.space_group_name_H-M   'P 1'
#
loop_
_entity.id
_entity.type
_entity.pdbx_description
1 polymer ?
#
loop_
_entity_poly.entity_id
_entity_poly.type
_entity_poly.pdbx_seq_one_letter_code
_entity_poly.pdbx_strand_id
1 'polypeptide(L)'
;MEPTSALVFEEVLTEMAELVGIANYDSSTGISIHPNDKGDIDKLKRAANNGMRRFISDAPPGGWNWMKRIMMINLRISSSGTADSGSATTLVDGELADTYADDYYNGFILEVDGGTGIGENALVTDYTGNSGTFTFAALSGGSTPDTTTTYRIGNRYALDQTFGGQVDGDITYLRSSGVGPIEWVNELSLRELRQFAGSSGGNPFYAATRPYGTRRHEIIFYPDPTAAKVVTFPYTYFFDKLNILTGVVDSVTGSAPALIVDADRNEPNDYFNTDWLVEVTSGTGKNSYGIVTDFVKSSGTITVAGWLDIDGTSVGTDPVANDTYRLLPVSNLQPAGFAFDDIVRLVMKAACEAEFEDISGDWENKYNRALTNAYRIDARLAPRTVGNFGGEQRFPAMSLLRRRYYQYGTSWPRDGSGLVDTY
;
A
#
# COMPACT_ATOMS: atom_id res chain seq x y z
N MET A 1 6.88 22.45 18.70
CA MET A 1 5.45 22.12 18.56
C MET A 1 5.46 20.92 17.65
N GLU A 2 5.27 19.71 18.20
CA GLU A 2 5.22 18.52 17.35
C GLU A 2 3.98 18.66 16.44
N PRO A 3 4.11 18.50 15.13
CA PRO A 3 2.96 18.50 14.24
C PRO A 3 2.18 17.22 14.50
N THR A 4 1.12 17.29 15.29
CA THR A 4 0.22 16.15 15.56
C THR A 4 -0.84 15.98 14.48
N SER A 5 -0.94 16.89 13.51
CA SER A 5 -1.87 16.78 12.39
C SER A 5 -1.12 16.22 11.18
N ALA A 6 -1.32 14.93 10.93
CA ALA A 6 -0.99 14.31 9.65
C ALA A 6 -1.86 14.93 8.55
N LEU A 7 -1.27 15.50 7.52
CA LEU A 7 -2.03 16.03 6.39
C LEU A 7 -2.73 14.88 5.65
N VAL A 8 -4.05 14.80 5.77
CA VAL A 8 -4.86 13.79 5.10
C VAL A 8 -5.04 14.20 3.63
N PHE A 9 -5.09 13.23 2.71
CA PHE A 9 -5.24 13.53 1.27
C PHE A 9 -6.47 14.40 0.97
N GLU A 10 -7.54 14.21 1.74
CA GLU A 10 -8.74 15.05 1.65
C GLU A 10 -8.44 16.53 1.91
N GLU A 11 -7.72 16.86 2.97
CA GLU A 11 -7.39 18.25 3.31
C GLU A 11 -6.62 18.90 2.16
N VAL A 12 -5.72 18.14 1.52
CA VAL A 12 -5.00 18.64 0.33
C VAL A 12 -5.93 18.86 -0.85
N LEU A 13 -6.86 17.95 -1.11
CA LEU A 13 -7.84 18.12 -2.18
C LEU A 13 -8.76 19.30 -1.95
N THR A 14 -9.21 19.53 -0.71
CA THR A 14 -10.00 20.70 -0.33
C THR A 14 -9.21 21.98 -0.57
N GLU A 15 -7.96 22.06 -0.11
CA GLU A 15 -7.11 23.23 -0.37
C GLU A 15 -6.82 23.45 -1.87
N MET A 16 -6.69 22.38 -2.66
CA MET A 16 -6.55 22.46 -4.11
C MET A 16 -7.85 22.93 -4.77
N ALA A 17 -9.01 22.47 -4.30
CA ALA A 17 -10.31 22.89 -4.80
C ALA A 17 -10.57 24.38 -4.55
N GLU A 18 -10.19 24.89 -3.37
CA GLU A 18 -10.25 26.31 -3.04
C GLU A 18 -9.40 27.14 -3.98
N LEU A 19 -8.17 26.68 -4.26
CA LEU A 19 -7.23 27.35 -5.16
C LEU A 19 -7.78 27.48 -6.58
N VAL A 20 -8.51 26.46 -7.05
CA VAL A 20 -9.12 26.42 -8.39
C VAL A 20 -10.48 27.12 -8.42
N GLY A 21 -11.10 27.37 -7.25
CA GLY A 21 -12.44 27.96 -7.16
C GLY A 21 -13.58 26.97 -7.44
N ILE A 22 -13.34 25.67 -7.23
CA ILE A 22 -14.33 24.58 -7.39
C ILE A 22 -14.66 23.90 -6.06
N ALA A 23 -14.24 24.48 -4.94
CA ALA A 23 -14.60 23.98 -3.62
C ALA A 23 -16.12 24.10 -3.40
N ASN A 24 -16.68 23.07 -2.77
CA ASN A 24 -18.02 23.14 -2.19
C ASN A 24 -17.91 23.74 -0.79
N TYR A 25 -19.03 24.21 -0.25
CA TYR A 25 -19.09 24.77 1.10
C TYR A 25 -20.19 24.07 1.88
N ASP A 26 -19.86 23.56 3.08
CA ASP A 26 -20.87 23.04 3.98
C ASP A 26 -21.81 24.18 4.37
N SER A 27 -23.10 24.06 4.02
CA SER A 27 -24.12 25.09 4.28
C SER A 27 -24.29 25.46 5.76
N SER A 28 -23.89 24.56 6.68
CA SER A 28 -24.03 24.76 8.12
C SER A 28 -22.82 25.43 8.75
N THR A 29 -21.60 25.08 8.34
CA THR A 29 -20.36 25.59 8.94
C THR A 29 -19.68 26.67 8.11
N GLY A 30 -19.98 26.74 6.81
CA GLY A 30 -19.27 27.57 5.84
C GLY A 30 -17.84 27.09 5.56
N ILE A 31 -17.44 25.95 6.09
CA ILE A 31 -16.13 25.35 5.86
C ILE A 31 -16.09 24.79 4.44
N SER A 32 -14.98 25.01 3.76
CA SER A 32 -14.72 24.43 2.45
C SER A 32 -14.61 22.92 2.56
N ILE A 33 -15.21 22.25 1.58
CA ILE A 33 -15.11 20.81 1.38
C ILE A 33 -14.70 20.58 -0.07
N HIS A 34 -13.98 19.50 -0.33
CA HIS A 34 -13.69 19.06 -1.69
C HIS A 34 -14.99 18.94 -2.50
N PRO A 35 -14.94 19.14 -3.83
CA PRO A 35 -16.14 19.08 -4.67
C PRO A 35 -16.83 17.73 -4.52
N ASN A 36 -18.17 17.72 -4.63
CA ASN A 36 -18.96 16.48 -4.67
C ASN A 36 -19.09 15.93 -6.10
N ASP A 37 -18.88 16.78 -7.11
CA ASP A 37 -18.95 16.38 -8.51
C ASP A 37 -17.80 15.43 -8.86
N LYS A 38 -18.14 14.27 -9.42
CA LYS A 38 -17.19 13.21 -9.76
C LYS A 38 -16.14 13.69 -10.76
N GLY A 39 -16.53 14.50 -11.74
CA GLY A 39 -15.64 15.03 -12.77
C GLY A 39 -14.59 15.99 -12.19
N ASP A 40 -15.01 16.87 -11.29
CA ASP A 40 -14.10 17.82 -10.65
C ASP A 40 -13.15 17.15 -9.65
N ILE A 41 -13.62 16.18 -8.86
CA ILE A 41 -12.74 15.34 -8.03
C ILE A 41 -11.73 14.58 -8.90
N ASP A 42 -12.17 13.98 -10.02
CA ASP A 42 -11.28 13.25 -10.92
C ASP A 42 -10.16 14.13 -11.51
N LYS A 43 -10.47 15.38 -11.86
CA LYS A 43 -9.45 16.36 -12.29
C LYS A 43 -8.48 16.69 -11.17
N LEU A 44 -8.97 17.00 -9.96
CA LEU A 44 -8.12 17.30 -8.81
C LEU A 44 -7.22 16.13 -8.42
N LYS A 45 -7.75 14.90 -8.40
CA LYS A 45 -6.98 13.68 -8.17
C LYS A 45 -5.90 13.48 -9.21
N ARG A 46 -6.21 13.73 -10.49
CA ARG A 46 -5.22 13.63 -11.56
C ARG A 46 -4.08 14.62 -11.33
N ALA A 47 -4.40 15.89 -11.06
CA ALA A 47 -3.41 16.93 -10.77
C ALA A 47 -2.56 16.58 -9.53
N ALA A 48 -3.18 16.13 -8.45
CA ALA A 48 -2.47 15.74 -7.22
C ALA A 48 -1.52 14.54 -7.47
N ASN A 49 -1.99 13.51 -8.17
CA ASN A 49 -1.18 12.34 -8.52
C ASN A 49 -0.04 12.70 -9.47
N ASN A 50 -0.26 13.59 -10.44
CA ASN A 50 0.78 14.06 -11.35
C ASN A 50 1.84 14.89 -10.61
N GLY A 51 1.42 15.76 -9.69
CA GLY A 51 2.33 16.48 -8.79
C GLY A 51 3.20 15.53 -7.99
N MET A 52 2.59 14.52 -7.36
CA MET A 52 3.34 13.51 -6.59
C MET A 52 4.28 12.68 -7.46
N ARG A 53 3.84 12.23 -8.63
CA ARG A 53 4.70 11.50 -9.57
C ARG A 53 5.90 12.33 -9.99
N ARG A 54 5.70 13.61 -10.28
CA ARG A 54 6.78 14.55 -10.61
C ARG A 54 7.75 14.73 -9.44
N PHE A 55 7.23 14.91 -8.23
CA PHE A 55 8.06 15.01 -7.03
C PHE A 55 8.90 13.76 -6.76
N ILE A 56 8.33 12.58 -7.01
CA ILE A 56 9.04 11.31 -6.88
C ILE A 56 10.06 11.13 -8.02
N SER A 57 9.74 11.53 -9.25
CA SER A 57 10.68 11.42 -10.38
C SER A 57 11.87 12.37 -10.24
N ASP A 58 11.67 13.54 -9.61
CA ASP A 58 12.71 14.51 -9.31
C ASP A 58 13.49 14.15 -8.03
N ALA A 59 13.50 12.87 -7.65
CA ALA A 59 14.32 12.38 -6.56
C ALA A 59 15.82 12.62 -6.81
N PRO A 60 16.62 12.75 -5.74
CA PRO A 60 18.08 12.74 -5.88
C PRO A 60 18.56 11.42 -6.54
N PRO A 61 19.76 11.33 -7.15
CA PRO A 61 20.21 10.14 -7.89
C PRO A 61 20.27 8.83 -7.07
N GLY A 62 20.20 8.90 -5.74
CA GLY A 62 20.12 7.74 -4.84
C GLY A 62 18.71 7.43 -4.32
N GLY A 63 17.68 8.03 -4.91
CA GLY A 63 16.29 8.00 -4.44
C GLY A 63 16.08 8.81 -3.17
N TRP A 64 14.83 9.12 -2.86
CA TRP A 64 14.46 9.70 -1.58
C TRP A 64 14.76 8.72 -0.43
N ASN A 65 15.29 9.19 0.69
CA ASN A 65 15.56 8.33 1.84
C ASN A 65 14.29 7.85 2.52
N TRP A 66 13.20 8.64 2.50
CA TRP A 66 11.90 8.21 3.01
C TRP A 66 11.27 7.07 2.19
N MET A 67 11.68 6.89 0.93
CA MET A 67 11.25 5.75 0.12
C MET A 67 11.94 4.45 0.53
N LYS A 68 13.08 4.51 1.21
CA LYS A 68 13.80 3.32 1.66
C LYS A 68 13.11 2.75 2.89
N ARG A 69 12.39 1.64 2.71
CA ARG A 69 11.65 0.97 3.77
C ARG A 69 12.20 -0.43 4.01
N ILE A 70 11.84 -1.01 5.14
CA ILE A 70 12.16 -2.40 5.47
C ILE A 70 10.86 -3.20 5.32
N MET A 71 10.88 -4.18 4.41
CA MET A 71 9.83 -5.18 4.31
C MET A 71 10.01 -6.19 5.44
N MET A 72 8.91 -6.61 6.05
CA MET A 72 8.89 -7.69 7.03
C MET A 72 7.93 -8.77 6.58
N ILE A 73 8.39 -10.01 6.54
CA ILE A 73 7.56 -11.17 6.18
C ILE A 73 7.63 -12.17 7.31
N ASN A 74 6.46 -12.57 7.77
CA ASN A 74 6.30 -13.66 8.72
C ASN A 74 6.20 -14.97 7.95
N LEU A 75 7.32 -15.67 7.81
CA LEU A 75 7.34 -17.04 7.34
C LEU A 75 6.53 -17.90 8.30
N ARG A 76 5.63 -18.72 7.76
CA ARG A 76 4.87 -19.72 8.52
C ARG A 76 5.21 -21.11 8.01
N ILE A 77 4.72 -22.13 8.72
CA ILE A 77 4.96 -23.52 8.33
C ILE A 77 4.22 -23.77 7.01
N SER A 78 4.95 -24.31 6.04
CA SER A 78 4.38 -24.76 4.78
C SER A 78 3.57 -26.04 4.96
N SER A 79 2.47 -26.13 4.21
CA SER A 79 1.58 -27.29 4.20
C SER A 79 1.30 -27.69 2.76
N SER A 80 1.04 -28.98 2.56
CA SER A 80 0.60 -29.54 1.29
C SER A 80 -0.35 -30.68 1.57
N GLY A 81 -1.33 -30.89 0.69
CA GLY A 81 -2.33 -31.92 0.88
C GLY A 81 -3.12 -32.20 -0.39
N THR A 82 -4.12 -33.07 -0.25
CA THR A 82 -5.15 -33.29 -1.27
C THR A 82 -6.44 -32.71 -0.73
N ALA A 83 -7.16 -31.93 -1.53
CA ALA A 83 -8.43 -31.36 -1.10
C ALA A 83 -9.45 -32.49 -0.84
N ASP A 84 -10.24 -32.36 0.23
CA ASP A 84 -11.40 -33.20 0.51
C ASP A 84 -12.65 -32.72 -0.26
N SER A 85 -12.70 -31.42 -0.54
CA SER A 85 -13.75 -30.78 -1.35
C SER A 85 -13.33 -29.35 -1.73
N GLY A 86 -14.11 -28.69 -2.58
CA GLY A 86 -13.89 -27.29 -2.94
C GLY A 86 -15.09 -26.68 -3.66
N SER A 87 -15.03 -25.38 -3.84
CA SER A 87 -15.96 -24.59 -4.65
C SER A 87 -15.17 -23.56 -5.47
N ALA A 88 -15.84 -22.74 -6.28
CA ALA A 88 -15.17 -21.68 -7.04
C ALA A 88 -14.36 -20.71 -6.14
N THR A 89 -14.70 -20.61 -4.85
CA THR A 89 -14.11 -19.69 -3.88
C THR A 89 -13.48 -20.39 -2.67
N THR A 90 -13.46 -21.73 -2.63
CA THR A 90 -12.94 -22.47 -1.48
C THR A 90 -12.19 -23.75 -1.85
N LEU A 91 -11.24 -24.14 -0.99
CA LEU A 91 -10.62 -25.46 -0.95
C LEU A 91 -10.66 -25.95 0.49
N VAL A 92 -11.08 -27.19 0.73
CA VAL A 92 -11.16 -27.79 2.06
C VAL A 92 -10.16 -28.93 2.16
N ASP A 93 -9.32 -28.90 3.18
CA ASP A 93 -8.46 -30.02 3.59
C ASP A 93 -8.70 -30.29 5.07
N GLY A 94 -9.53 -31.29 5.35
CA GLY A 94 -9.92 -31.67 6.70
C GLY A 94 -8.78 -32.27 7.52
N GLU A 95 -7.65 -32.68 6.91
CA GLU A 95 -6.47 -33.10 7.66
C GLU A 95 -5.80 -31.91 8.37
N LEU A 96 -6.00 -30.68 7.87
CA LEU A 96 -5.52 -29.46 8.51
C LEU A 96 -6.48 -28.87 9.54
N ALA A 97 -7.69 -29.43 9.69
CA ALA A 97 -8.65 -29.00 10.69
C ALA A 97 -8.04 -29.11 12.11
N ASP A 98 -8.27 -28.07 12.92
CA ASP A 98 -7.77 -27.92 14.29
C ASP A 98 -6.22 -27.93 14.42
N THR A 99 -5.47 -28.00 13.32
CA THR A 99 -4.00 -27.99 13.32
C THR A 99 -3.44 -26.57 13.41
N TYR A 100 -4.08 -25.64 12.69
CA TYR A 100 -3.71 -24.24 12.64
C TYR A 100 -4.90 -23.37 13.07
N ALA A 101 -4.60 -22.25 13.72
CA ALA A 101 -5.63 -21.30 14.15
C ALA A 101 -6.33 -20.65 12.96
N ASP A 102 -7.47 -20.01 13.23
CA ASP A 102 -8.13 -19.10 12.31
C ASP A 102 -7.15 -18.03 11.78
N ASP A 103 -7.33 -17.61 10.53
CA ASP A 103 -6.47 -16.63 9.83
C ASP A 103 -4.99 -17.06 9.64
N TYR A 104 -4.65 -18.34 9.88
CA TYR A 104 -3.26 -18.79 9.80
C TYR A 104 -2.66 -18.71 8.38
N TYR A 105 -3.48 -18.73 7.33
CA TYR A 105 -2.99 -18.65 5.95
C TYR A 105 -3.38 -17.36 5.22
N ASN A 106 -3.90 -16.34 5.91
CA ASN A 106 -4.32 -15.10 5.26
C ASN A 106 -3.13 -14.36 4.63
N GLY A 107 -3.30 -13.95 3.37
CA GLY A 107 -2.27 -13.30 2.56
C GLY A 107 -1.27 -14.26 1.89
N PHE A 108 -1.43 -15.57 2.07
CA PHE A 108 -0.58 -16.57 1.45
C PHE A 108 -1.09 -16.91 0.05
N ILE A 109 -0.19 -17.35 -0.81
CA ILE A 109 -0.58 -17.82 -2.14
C ILE A 109 -0.61 -19.34 -2.12
N LEU A 110 -1.81 -19.90 -2.28
CA LEU A 110 -2.06 -21.32 -2.49
C LEU A 110 -1.73 -21.65 -3.95
N GLU A 111 -1.00 -22.73 -4.19
CA GLU A 111 -0.67 -23.23 -5.51
C GLU A 111 -1.17 -24.66 -5.67
N VAL A 112 -1.87 -24.92 -6.77
CA VAL A 112 -2.31 -26.26 -7.13
C VAL A 112 -1.19 -26.96 -7.90
N ASP A 113 -0.70 -28.08 -7.38
CA ASP A 113 0.42 -28.83 -7.97
C ASP A 113 0.00 -30.18 -8.60
N GLY A 114 -1.27 -30.54 -8.49
CA GLY A 114 -1.85 -31.74 -9.11
C GLY A 114 -3.38 -31.70 -9.17
N GLY A 115 -3.98 -32.58 -9.97
CA GLY A 115 -5.43 -32.71 -10.12
C GLY A 115 -6.11 -31.57 -10.90
N THR A 116 -7.37 -31.30 -10.57
CA THR A 116 -8.16 -30.22 -11.17
C THR A 116 -7.59 -28.86 -10.77
N GLY A 117 -7.31 -28.02 -11.78
CA GLY A 117 -6.71 -26.70 -11.59
C GLY A 117 -5.17 -26.69 -11.50
N ILE A 118 -4.48 -27.77 -11.89
CA ILE A 118 -3.00 -27.84 -11.84
C ILE A 118 -2.32 -26.61 -12.49
N GLY A 119 -1.38 -26.02 -11.75
CA GLY A 119 -0.66 -24.81 -12.14
C GLY A 119 -1.39 -23.51 -11.83
N GLU A 120 -2.66 -23.57 -11.42
CA GLU A 120 -3.39 -22.41 -10.93
C GLU A 120 -2.98 -22.05 -9.50
N ASN A 121 -3.24 -20.82 -9.11
CA ASN A 121 -2.96 -20.32 -7.77
C ASN A 121 -4.05 -19.32 -7.33
N ALA A 122 -4.13 -19.09 -6.03
CA ALA A 122 -5.05 -18.12 -5.45
C ALA A 122 -4.43 -17.46 -4.22
N LEU A 123 -4.76 -16.18 -4.02
CA LEU A 123 -4.47 -15.46 -2.77
C LEU A 123 -5.54 -15.85 -1.75
N VAL A 124 -5.11 -16.45 -0.64
CA VAL A 124 -5.99 -16.83 0.46
C VAL A 124 -6.39 -15.56 1.23
N THR A 125 -7.69 -15.28 1.26
CA THR A 125 -8.27 -14.13 1.98
C THR A 125 -8.69 -14.49 3.39
N ASP A 126 -9.04 -15.75 3.62
CA ASP A 126 -9.45 -16.29 4.91
C ASP A 126 -9.09 -17.78 5.03
N TYR A 127 -8.83 -18.24 6.25
CA TYR A 127 -8.61 -19.65 6.59
C TYR A 127 -9.35 -20.01 7.88
N THR A 128 -10.33 -20.90 7.75
CA THR A 128 -11.10 -21.38 8.89
C THR A 128 -10.39 -22.56 9.56
N GLY A 129 -9.76 -22.30 10.71
CA GLY A 129 -8.92 -23.28 11.41
C GLY A 129 -9.63 -24.59 11.79
N ASN A 130 -10.90 -24.50 12.17
CA ASN A 130 -11.69 -25.65 12.63
C ASN A 130 -12.15 -26.59 11.51
N SER A 131 -12.10 -26.17 10.25
CA SER A 131 -12.53 -26.97 9.09
C SER A 131 -11.44 -27.18 8.05
N GLY A 132 -10.27 -26.54 8.21
CA GLY A 132 -9.21 -26.58 7.20
C GLY A 132 -9.65 -25.97 5.87
N THR A 133 -10.54 -24.96 5.91
CA THR A 133 -11.09 -24.33 4.71
C THR A 133 -10.28 -23.10 4.34
N PHE A 134 -9.70 -23.11 3.15
CA PHE A 134 -9.12 -21.94 2.50
C PHE A 134 -10.19 -21.21 1.71
N THR A 135 -10.31 -19.90 1.91
CA THR A 135 -11.22 -19.02 1.15
C THR A 135 -10.41 -18.08 0.27
N PHE A 136 -10.84 -17.90 -0.97
CA PHE A 136 -10.22 -17.03 -1.96
C PHE A 136 -11.25 -16.56 -3.00
N ALA A 137 -10.93 -15.53 -3.80
CA ALA A 137 -11.85 -14.99 -4.80
C ALA A 137 -12.11 -15.96 -5.97
N ALA A 138 -11.04 -16.53 -6.54
CA ALA A 138 -11.06 -17.62 -7.52
C ALA A 138 -9.64 -18.18 -7.69
N LEU A 139 -9.53 -19.42 -8.17
CA LEU A 139 -8.27 -19.88 -8.76
C LEU A 139 -7.95 -19.08 -10.03
N SER A 140 -6.67 -18.88 -10.32
CA SER A 140 -6.21 -18.02 -11.43
C SER A 140 -6.71 -18.43 -12.82
N GLY A 141 -7.10 -19.69 -13.03
CA GLY A 141 -7.71 -20.18 -14.28
C GLY A 141 -9.23 -20.33 -14.20
N GLY A 142 -9.85 -20.02 -13.05
CA GLY A 142 -11.28 -20.15 -12.81
C GLY A 142 -11.74 -21.59 -12.55
N SER A 143 -10.82 -22.54 -12.38
CA SER A 143 -11.16 -23.92 -12.01
C SER A 143 -11.76 -24.00 -10.61
N THR A 144 -12.57 -25.02 -10.37
CA THR A 144 -13.09 -25.35 -9.03
C THR A 144 -12.32 -26.56 -8.49
N PRO A 145 -11.63 -26.46 -7.33
CA PRO A 145 -10.96 -27.60 -6.71
C PRO A 145 -11.92 -28.77 -6.45
N ASP A 146 -11.41 -29.99 -6.58
CA ASP A 146 -12.12 -31.22 -6.26
C ASP A 146 -11.25 -32.19 -5.45
N THR A 147 -11.75 -33.40 -5.18
CA THR A 147 -11.05 -34.41 -4.38
C THR A 147 -9.75 -34.94 -4.99
N THR A 148 -9.40 -34.53 -6.21
CA THR A 148 -8.15 -34.88 -6.88
C THR A 148 -7.13 -33.75 -6.84
N THR A 149 -7.55 -32.54 -6.50
CA THR A 149 -6.71 -31.35 -6.42
C THR A 149 -5.69 -31.53 -5.30
N THR A 150 -4.40 -31.56 -5.65
CA THR A 150 -3.31 -31.46 -4.67
C THR A 150 -2.77 -30.03 -4.65
N TYR A 151 -2.39 -29.56 -3.47
CA TYR A 151 -1.98 -28.18 -3.29
C TYR A 151 -0.78 -28.06 -2.36
N ARG A 152 -0.15 -26.89 -2.43
CA ARG A 152 0.89 -26.43 -1.50
C ARG A 152 0.66 -24.98 -1.10
N ILE A 153 1.04 -24.64 0.12
CA ILE A 153 0.93 -23.30 0.69
C ILE A 153 2.10 -23.01 1.64
N GLY A 154 2.44 -21.73 1.84
CA GLY A 154 3.47 -21.30 2.79
C GLY A 154 4.86 -21.08 2.22
N ASN A 155 5.04 -21.27 0.91
CA ASN A 155 6.30 -21.00 0.21
C ASN A 155 6.26 -19.75 -0.71
N ARG A 156 5.07 -19.16 -0.87
CA ARG A 156 4.79 -17.99 -1.70
C ARG A 156 3.98 -16.98 -0.91
N TYR A 157 4.44 -15.74 -0.91
CA TYR A 157 3.86 -14.66 -0.11
C TYR A 157 3.58 -13.48 -1.02
N ALA A 158 2.35 -12.95 -0.98
CA ALA A 158 2.07 -11.68 -1.62
C ALA A 158 2.82 -10.57 -0.87
N LEU A 159 3.54 -9.74 -1.62
CA LEU A 159 4.17 -8.54 -1.10
C LEU A 159 3.14 -7.40 -1.07
N ASP A 160 3.42 -6.42 -0.21
CA ASP A 160 2.66 -5.18 -0.14
C ASP A 160 2.55 -4.52 -1.53
N GLN A 161 1.42 -3.88 -1.83
CA GLN A 161 1.19 -3.19 -3.10
C GLN A 161 2.22 -2.08 -3.38
N THR A 162 2.86 -1.57 -2.33
CA THR A 162 3.90 -0.54 -2.41
C THR A 162 5.26 -1.10 -2.81
N PHE A 163 5.42 -2.42 -2.96
CA PHE A 163 6.63 -3.02 -3.49
C PHE A 163 6.63 -3.03 -5.02
N GLY A 164 7.46 -2.19 -5.63
CA GLY A 164 7.59 -2.04 -7.09
C GLY A 164 8.54 -3.02 -7.77
N GLY A 165 8.95 -4.11 -7.11
CA GLY A 165 9.86 -5.11 -7.70
C GLY A 165 11.34 -4.91 -7.39
N GLN A 166 11.73 -3.77 -6.81
CA GLN A 166 13.12 -3.43 -6.52
C GLN A 166 13.49 -3.70 -5.06
N VAL A 167 14.43 -4.63 -4.85
CA VAL A 167 15.10 -4.85 -3.56
C VAL A 167 16.36 -4.01 -3.47
N ASP A 168 16.62 -3.41 -2.30
CA ASP A 168 17.73 -2.46 -2.12
C ASP A 168 18.89 -3.03 -1.28
N GLY A 169 18.86 -4.33 -0.97
CA GLY A 169 19.87 -4.98 -0.16
C GLY A 169 19.51 -6.42 0.23
N ASP A 170 20.31 -6.97 1.13
CA ASP A 170 20.22 -8.39 1.52
C ASP A 170 18.94 -8.68 2.30
N ILE A 171 18.41 -9.88 2.10
CA ILE A 171 17.33 -10.44 2.91
C ILE A 171 17.92 -11.23 4.07
N THR A 172 17.46 -10.91 5.28
CA THR A 172 18.01 -11.47 6.52
C THR A 172 16.89 -11.92 7.43
N TYR A 173 17.14 -12.98 8.19
CA TYR A 173 16.30 -13.30 9.32
C TYR A 173 16.43 -12.22 10.39
N LEU A 174 15.34 -12.00 11.14
CA LEU A 174 15.38 -11.15 12.32
C LEU A 174 16.51 -11.62 13.26
N ARG A 175 17.19 -10.66 13.89
CA ARG A 175 18.30 -10.92 14.80
C ARG A 175 17.91 -11.98 15.84
N SER A 176 18.85 -12.88 16.12
CA SER A 176 18.71 -14.01 17.07
C SER A 176 17.98 -15.26 16.54
N SER A 177 17.74 -15.37 15.23
CA SER A 177 17.18 -16.60 14.63
C SER A 177 18.13 -17.80 14.65
N GLY A 178 19.45 -17.57 14.70
CA GLY A 178 20.47 -18.61 14.57
C GLY A 178 20.64 -19.16 13.15
N VAL A 179 20.01 -18.52 12.16
CA VAL A 179 20.00 -18.95 10.75
C VAL A 179 20.87 -18.01 9.92
N GLY A 180 21.56 -18.55 8.90
CA GLY A 180 22.33 -17.79 7.93
C GLY A 180 21.47 -16.83 7.09
N PRO A 181 22.09 -15.90 6.34
CA PRO A 181 21.36 -15.00 5.44
C PRO A 181 20.65 -15.77 4.32
N ILE A 182 19.62 -15.15 3.75
CA ILE A 182 18.96 -15.65 2.55
C ILE A 182 19.63 -14.98 1.34
N GLU A 183 19.87 -15.74 0.29
CA GLU A 183 20.44 -15.23 -0.95
C GLU A 183 19.33 -14.92 -1.97
N TRP A 184 19.40 -13.74 -2.57
CA TRP A 184 18.55 -13.39 -3.70
C TRP A 184 19.00 -14.14 -4.94
N VAL A 185 18.08 -14.91 -5.52
CA VAL A 185 18.29 -15.62 -6.78
C VAL A 185 17.23 -15.22 -7.79
N ASN A 186 17.45 -15.54 -9.06
CA ASN A 186 16.41 -15.36 -10.07
C ASN A 186 15.33 -16.46 -9.92
N GLU A 187 14.15 -16.19 -10.48
CA GLU A 187 13.03 -17.12 -10.42
C GLU A 187 13.33 -18.48 -11.09
N LEU A 188 14.07 -18.45 -12.20
CA LEU A 188 14.41 -19.66 -12.97
C LEU A 188 15.24 -20.63 -12.12
N SER A 189 16.23 -20.14 -11.40
CA SER A 189 17.07 -20.93 -10.50
C SER A 189 16.26 -21.53 -9.36
N LEU A 190 15.28 -20.83 -8.80
CA LEU A 190 14.35 -21.42 -7.83
C LEU A 190 13.51 -22.55 -8.43
N ARG A 191 13.00 -22.38 -9.66
CA ARG A 191 12.25 -23.43 -10.36
C ARG A 191 13.11 -24.66 -10.61
N GLU A 192 14.35 -24.48 -11.05
CA GLU A 192 15.32 -25.56 -11.23
C GLU A 192 15.60 -26.29 -9.92
N LEU A 193 15.87 -25.55 -8.83
CA LEU A 193 16.11 -26.14 -7.51
C LEU A 193 14.93 -26.99 -7.04
N ARG A 194 13.70 -26.49 -7.20
CA ARG A 194 12.48 -27.23 -6.86
C ARG A 194 12.28 -28.47 -7.72
N GLN A 195 12.67 -28.42 -8.99
CA GLN A 195 12.58 -29.57 -9.90
C GLN A 195 13.61 -30.66 -9.55
N PHE A 196 14.85 -30.29 -9.23
CA PHE A 196 15.94 -31.24 -9.02
C PHE A 196 16.01 -31.79 -7.59
N ALA A 197 15.79 -30.96 -6.58
CA ALA A 197 15.95 -31.35 -5.18
C ALA A 197 14.62 -31.77 -4.51
N GLY A 198 13.51 -31.70 -5.25
CA GLY A 198 12.17 -31.96 -4.72
C GLY A 198 11.72 -30.91 -3.72
N SER A 199 10.55 -31.13 -3.11
CA SER A 199 10.05 -30.35 -1.98
C SER A 199 10.89 -30.68 -0.74
N SER A 200 11.92 -29.88 -0.48
CA SER A 200 12.67 -29.93 0.77
C SER A 200 12.10 -28.90 1.73
N GLY A 201 11.76 -29.34 2.95
CA GLY A 201 11.40 -28.47 4.05
C GLY A 201 12.64 -28.06 4.84
N GLY A 202 12.71 -26.80 5.27
CA GLY A 202 13.80 -26.32 6.13
C GLY A 202 13.74 -24.84 6.41
N ASN A 203 14.88 -24.25 6.79
CA ASN A 203 15.03 -22.81 6.79
C ASN A 203 15.34 -22.35 5.36
N PRO A 204 14.55 -21.45 4.77
CA PRO A 204 14.89 -20.87 3.47
C PRO A 204 16.31 -20.33 3.41
N PHE A 205 17.00 -20.60 2.31
CA PHE A 205 18.31 -20.02 2.01
C PHE A 205 18.31 -19.27 0.68
N TYR A 206 17.27 -19.44 -0.14
CA TYR A 206 17.07 -18.69 -1.37
C TYR A 206 15.71 -17.98 -1.36
N ALA A 207 15.68 -16.79 -1.94
CA ALA A 207 14.46 -16.07 -2.24
C ALA A 207 14.51 -15.44 -3.64
N ALA A 208 13.36 -15.33 -4.29
CA ALA A 208 13.20 -14.57 -5.52
C ALA A 208 11.89 -13.79 -5.48
N THR A 209 11.88 -12.61 -6.10
CA THR A 209 10.66 -11.83 -6.31
C THR A 209 10.18 -12.01 -7.76
N ARG A 210 8.87 -11.96 -7.97
CA ARG A 210 8.29 -11.89 -9.32
C ARG A 210 6.96 -11.13 -9.33
N PRO A 211 6.49 -10.64 -10.48
CA PRO A 211 5.16 -10.06 -10.59
C PRO A 211 4.06 -11.08 -10.25
N TYR A 212 3.02 -10.62 -9.57
CA TYR A 212 1.82 -11.37 -9.22
C TYR A 212 0.58 -10.54 -9.59
N GLY A 213 -0.19 -11.00 -10.58
CA GLY A 213 -1.29 -10.22 -11.14
C GLY A 213 -0.80 -8.97 -11.88
N THR A 214 -1.56 -7.87 -11.80
CA THR A 214 -1.30 -6.65 -12.60
C THR A 214 -0.36 -5.64 -11.95
N ARG A 215 -0.29 -5.60 -10.61
CA ARG A 215 0.49 -4.59 -9.85
C ARG A 215 1.07 -5.07 -8.52
N ARG A 216 0.80 -6.30 -8.11
CA ARG A 216 1.42 -6.88 -6.92
C ARG A 216 2.65 -7.67 -7.34
N HIS A 217 3.53 -7.89 -6.38
CA HIS A 217 4.61 -8.85 -6.51
C HIS A 217 4.41 -9.93 -5.47
N GLU A 218 5.02 -11.07 -5.71
CA GLU A 218 5.20 -12.09 -4.71
C GLU A 218 6.67 -12.35 -4.48
N ILE A 219 6.96 -12.94 -3.33
CA ILE A 219 8.24 -13.50 -2.99
C ILE A 219 8.10 -15.00 -2.77
N ILE A 220 9.07 -15.73 -3.30
CA ILE A 220 9.13 -17.17 -3.29
C ILE A 220 10.34 -17.57 -2.47
N PHE A 221 10.17 -18.48 -1.52
CA PHE A 221 11.25 -19.01 -0.69
C PHE A 221 11.59 -20.45 -1.06
N TYR A 222 12.85 -20.82 -0.86
CA TYR A 222 13.30 -22.21 -0.93
C TYR A 222 14.45 -22.47 0.05
N PRO A 223 14.49 -23.61 0.76
CA PRO A 223 13.46 -24.64 0.90
C PRO A 223 12.15 -24.10 1.46
N ASP A 224 11.10 -24.90 1.45
CA ASP A 224 9.82 -24.50 2.01
C ASP A 224 9.96 -24.38 3.55
N PRO A 225 9.46 -23.29 4.15
CA PRO A 225 9.67 -23.04 5.58
C PRO A 225 9.00 -24.12 6.45
N THR A 226 9.76 -24.71 7.37
CA THR A 226 9.25 -25.69 8.35
C THR A 226 9.04 -25.12 9.75
N ALA A 227 9.35 -23.83 9.95
CA ALA A 227 9.19 -23.14 11.22
C ALA A 227 8.77 -21.70 10.98
N ALA A 228 7.97 -21.16 11.92
CA ALA A 228 7.63 -19.76 11.90
C ALA A 228 8.88 -18.89 12.15
N LYS A 229 9.15 -17.96 11.24
CA LYS A 229 10.33 -17.07 11.29
C LYS A 229 9.96 -15.71 10.71
N VAL A 230 10.72 -14.69 11.06
CA VAL A 230 10.56 -13.36 10.47
C VAL A 230 11.79 -13.05 9.62
N VAL A 231 11.55 -12.67 8.38
CA VAL A 231 12.60 -12.19 7.47
C VAL A 231 12.34 -10.74 7.12
N THR A 232 13.42 -9.99 6.93
CA THR A 232 13.38 -8.58 6.60
C THR A 232 14.34 -8.26 5.48
N PHE A 233 13.95 -7.34 4.60
CA PHE A 233 14.84 -6.81 3.56
C PHE A 233 14.50 -5.36 3.23
N PRO A 234 15.49 -4.53 2.88
CA PRO A 234 15.24 -3.16 2.43
C PRO A 234 14.68 -3.13 1.01
N TYR A 235 13.73 -2.24 0.75
CA TYR A 235 13.14 -2.02 -0.57
C TYR A 235 12.83 -0.53 -0.81
N THR A 236 12.69 -0.18 -2.08
CA THR A 236 12.23 1.14 -2.50
C THR A 236 10.71 1.12 -2.58
N TYR A 237 10.07 1.92 -1.73
CA TYR A 237 8.64 2.17 -1.75
C TYR A 237 8.21 2.76 -3.09
N PHE A 238 7.21 2.14 -3.72
CA PHE A 238 6.57 2.61 -4.93
C PHE A 238 5.22 3.23 -4.61
N PHE A 239 5.05 4.48 -5.02
CA PHE A 239 3.78 5.18 -4.90
C PHE A 239 2.83 4.73 -6.02
N ASP A 240 1.69 4.13 -5.69
CA ASP A 240 0.68 3.77 -6.68
C ASP A 240 -0.13 5.00 -7.11
N LYS A 241 -1.03 5.44 -6.24
CA LYS A 241 -1.87 6.61 -6.41
C LYS A 241 -2.52 7.00 -5.09
N LEU A 242 -2.84 8.28 -4.96
CA LEU A 242 -3.81 8.76 -3.99
C LEU A 242 -5.18 8.69 -4.65
N ASN A 243 -6.15 8.12 -3.95
CA ASN A 243 -7.47 7.88 -4.52
C ASN A 243 -8.56 8.25 -3.51
N ILE A 244 -9.61 8.89 -4.01
CA ILE A 244 -10.85 9.12 -3.30
C ILE A 244 -11.96 8.94 -4.34
N LEU A 245 -13.00 8.23 -3.98
CA LEU A 245 -14.19 8.12 -4.81
C LEU A 245 -15.36 8.64 -4.00
N THR A 246 -16.28 9.33 -4.64
CA THR A 246 -17.55 9.73 -4.03
C THR A 246 -18.68 8.92 -4.66
N GLY A 247 -19.82 8.93 -3.98
CA GLY A 247 -21.05 8.32 -4.43
C GLY A 247 -22.25 8.88 -3.67
N VAL A 248 -23.43 8.51 -4.14
CA VAL A 248 -24.70 8.78 -3.47
C VAL A 248 -25.33 7.43 -3.17
N VAL A 249 -25.83 7.23 -1.95
CA VAL A 249 -26.52 6.01 -1.58
C VAL A 249 -27.88 5.99 -2.28
N ASP A 250 -28.09 5.06 -3.20
CA ASP A 250 -29.39 4.86 -3.86
C ASP A 250 -30.38 4.20 -2.90
N SER A 251 -29.91 3.19 -2.16
CA SER A 251 -30.68 2.47 -1.17
C SER A 251 -29.78 1.78 -0.15
N VAL A 252 -30.38 1.40 0.98
CA VAL A 252 -29.74 0.62 2.04
C VAL A 252 -30.51 -0.68 2.19
N THR A 253 -29.79 -1.79 2.19
CA THR A 253 -30.37 -3.13 2.30
C THR A 253 -29.72 -3.86 3.47
N GLY A 254 -30.51 -4.54 4.30
CA GLY A 254 -30.00 -5.33 5.43
C GLY A 254 -29.63 -4.48 6.65
N SER A 255 -29.69 -5.11 7.83
CA SER A 255 -29.32 -4.49 9.11
C SER A 255 -28.01 -5.05 9.69
N ALA A 256 -27.45 -6.12 9.12
CA ALA A 256 -26.15 -6.71 9.48
C ALA A 256 -25.80 -7.87 8.50
N PRO A 257 -24.69 -7.81 7.73
CA PRO A 257 -23.79 -6.65 7.59
C PRO A 257 -24.56 -5.45 7.02
N ALA A 258 -24.12 -4.24 7.33
CA ALA A 258 -24.77 -3.04 6.80
C ALA A 258 -24.30 -2.82 5.36
N LEU A 259 -25.24 -2.59 4.44
CA LEU A 259 -24.94 -2.46 3.01
C LEU A 259 -25.47 -1.15 2.44
N ILE A 260 -24.64 -0.46 1.68
CA ILE A 260 -25.09 0.63 0.79
C ILE A 260 -25.10 0.15 -0.65
N VAL A 261 -26.05 0.65 -1.42
CA VAL A 261 -26.15 0.41 -2.86
C VAL A 261 -25.91 1.72 -3.59
N ASP A 262 -24.94 1.73 -4.49
CA ASP A 262 -24.70 2.77 -5.49
C ASP A 262 -24.62 2.08 -6.86
N ALA A 263 -25.77 2.01 -7.53
CA ALA A 263 -25.96 1.24 -8.76
C ALA A 263 -25.19 1.81 -9.95
N ASP A 264 -24.70 3.06 -9.85
CA ASP A 264 -23.91 3.72 -10.88
C ASP A 264 -22.42 3.34 -10.82
N ARG A 265 -22.00 2.57 -9.80
CA ARG A 265 -20.64 2.01 -9.72
C ARG A 265 -20.39 0.92 -10.75
N ASN A 266 -19.18 0.88 -11.31
CA ASN A 266 -18.81 -0.03 -12.40
C ASN A 266 -17.41 -0.65 -12.24
N GLU A 267 -16.82 -0.51 -11.05
CA GLU A 267 -15.59 -1.19 -10.68
C GLU A 267 -15.74 -2.72 -10.80
N PRO A 268 -14.66 -3.49 -10.98
CA PRO A 268 -14.71 -4.96 -10.92
C PRO A 268 -15.25 -5.45 -9.57
N ASN A 269 -15.77 -6.69 -9.53
CA ASN A 269 -16.08 -7.35 -8.25
C ASN A 269 -14.83 -7.34 -7.35
N ASP A 270 -15.07 -7.21 -6.05
CA ASP A 270 -14.05 -7.21 -5.00
C ASP A 270 -13.01 -6.07 -5.08
N TYR A 271 -13.25 -5.06 -5.93
CA TYR A 271 -12.28 -3.97 -6.13
C TYR A 271 -11.98 -3.18 -4.84
N PHE A 272 -12.96 -3.07 -3.95
CA PHE A 272 -12.82 -2.37 -2.66
C PHE A 272 -12.46 -3.30 -1.51
N ASN A 273 -12.29 -4.60 -1.76
CA ASN A 273 -12.08 -5.55 -0.67
C ASN A 273 -10.72 -5.30 -0.02
N THR A 274 -10.67 -5.57 1.28
CA THR A 274 -9.47 -5.67 2.13
C THR A 274 -8.63 -4.43 2.40
N ASP A 275 -8.88 -3.25 1.82
CA ASP A 275 -8.06 -2.06 2.12
C ASP A 275 -8.81 -0.73 1.89
N TRP A 276 -10.14 -0.73 1.92
CA TRP A 276 -10.93 0.48 1.75
C TRP A 276 -11.86 0.73 2.93
N LEU A 277 -12.04 2.00 3.25
CA LEU A 277 -13.06 2.49 4.15
C LEU A 277 -14.10 3.28 3.34
N VAL A 278 -15.35 3.20 3.77
CA VAL A 278 -16.42 4.09 3.34
C VAL A 278 -16.75 5.04 4.49
N GLU A 279 -16.93 6.31 4.17
CA GLU A 279 -17.34 7.33 5.13
C GLU A 279 -18.54 8.10 4.58
N VAL A 280 -19.55 8.28 5.42
CA VAL A 280 -20.77 9.01 5.07
C VAL A 280 -20.56 10.49 5.35
N THR A 281 -20.64 11.30 4.29
CA THR A 281 -20.30 12.74 4.34
C THR A 281 -21.52 13.64 4.52
N SER A 282 -22.74 13.13 4.29
CA SER A 282 -23.98 13.88 4.50
C SER A 282 -25.15 13.01 4.93
N GLY A 283 -26.22 13.67 5.36
CA GLY A 283 -27.49 13.02 5.70
C GLY A 283 -27.50 12.30 7.05
N THR A 284 -28.22 11.18 7.13
CA THR A 284 -28.50 10.51 8.42
C THR A 284 -27.28 9.80 8.97
N GLY A 285 -26.48 9.18 8.11
CA GLY A 285 -25.25 8.50 8.50
C GLY A 285 -24.04 9.42 8.71
N LYS A 286 -24.16 10.75 8.59
CA LYS A 286 -23.03 11.69 8.58
C LYS A 286 -22.04 11.43 9.74
N ASN A 287 -20.74 11.40 9.41
CA ASN A 287 -19.62 11.09 10.30
C ASN A 287 -19.51 9.62 10.74
N SER A 288 -20.32 8.73 10.15
CA SER A 288 -20.14 7.28 10.33
C SER A 288 -19.22 6.75 9.24
N TYR A 289 -18.38 5.79 9.58
CA TYR A 289 -17.51 5.10 8.62
C TYR A 289 -17.50 3.59 8.84
N GLY A 290 -17.11 2.82 7.82
CA GLY A 290 -17.00 1.37 7.91
C GLY A 290 -15.88 0.85 7.02
N ILE A 291 -15.24 -0.24 7.44
CA ILE A 291 -14.26 -0.95 6.59
C ILE A 291 -15.04 -1.82 5.60
N VAL A 292 -14.73 -1.66 4.31
CA VAL A 292 -15.38 -2.40 3.23
C VAL A 292 -14.88 -3.84 3.23
N THR A 293 -15.82 -4.78 3.32
CA THR A 293 -15.55 -6.22 3.31
C THR A 293 -15.83 -6.85 1.95
N ASP A 294 -16.77 -6.30 1.19
CA ASP A 294 -17.17 -6.83 -0.11
C ASP A 294 -17.71 -5.73 -1.05
N PHE A 295 -17.54 -5.93 -2.36
CA PHE A 295 -18.15 -5.13 -3.41
C PHE A 295 -18.66 -5.97 -4.58
N VAL A 296 -19.96 -5.86 -4.85
CA VAL A 296 -20.63 -6.60 -5.92
C VAL A 296 -20.98 -5.66 -7.07
N LYS A 297 -20.26 -5.79 -8.19
CA LYS A 297 -20.42 -4.94 -9.38
C LYS A 297 -21.83 -4.96 -9.95
N SER A 298 -22.47 -6.13 -10.00
CA SER A 298 -23.78 -6.26 -10.68
C SER A 298 -24.89 -5.47 -10.01
N SER A 299 -24.76 -5.19 -8.72
CA SER A 299 -25.73 -4.41 -7.94
C SER A 299 -25.16 -3.07 -7.47
N GLY A 300 -23.85 -2.85 -7.54
CA GLY A 300 -23.20 -1.69 -6.93
C GLY A 300 -23.22 -1.74 -5.39
N THR A 301 -23.38 -2.93 -4.82
CA THR A 301 -23.50 -3.10 -3.37
C THR A 301 -22.13 -3.08 -2.72
N ILE A 302 -21.96 -2.23 -1.71
CA ILE A 302 -20.79 -2.15 -0.84
C ILE A 302 -21.20 -2.68 0.53
N THR A 303 -20.50 -3.70 1.00
CA THR A 303 -20.71 -4.30 2.32
C THR A 303 -19.67 -3.77 3.29
N VAL A 304 -20.09 -3.38 4.50
CA VAL A 304 -19.17 -3.05 5.59
C VAL A 304 -19.35 -4.01 6.76
N ALA A 305 -18.27 -4.24 7.50
CA ALA A 305 -18.31 -5.07 8.72
C ALA A 305 -19.25 -4.47 9.80
N GLY A 306 -19.35 -3.14 9.83
CA GLY A 306 -20.22 -2.38 10.71
C GLY A 306 -19.91 -0.90 10.59
N TRP A 307 -20.87 -0.05 10.98
CA TRP A 307 -20.67 1.39 11.03
C TRP A 307 -20.10 1.81 12.38
N LEU A 308 -19.01 2.55 12.31
CA LEU A 308 -18.29 3.12 13.44
C LEU A 308 -18.54 4.64 13.46
N ASP A 309 -18.52 5.23 14.66
CA ASP A 309 -18.44 6.68 14.81
C ASP A 309 -17.00 7.18 14.59
N ILE A 310 -16.80 8.50 14.65
CA ILE A 310 -15.48 9.14 14.46
C ILE A 310 -14.39 8.63 15.43
N ASP A 311 -14.78 8.10 16.58
CA ASP A 311 -13.87 7.55 17.60
C ASP A 311 -13.59 6.05 17.39
N GLY A 312 -14.20 5.43 16.37
CA GLY A 312 -14.05 4.00 16.07
C GLY A 312 -14.92 3.08 16.94
N THR A 313 -15.91 3.63 17.63
CA THR A 313 -16.86 2.87 18.43
C THR A 313 -18.00 2.36 17.54
N SER A 314 -18.48 1.14 17.77
CA SER A 314 -19.61 0.52 17.04
C SER A 314 -20.98 1.13 17.42
N VAL A 315 -21.07 2.45 17.27
CA VAL A 315 -22.28 3.28 17.46
C VAL A 315 -22.53 4.18 16.24
N GLY A 316 -21.88 3.89 15.12
CA GLY A 316 -22.13 4.59 13.87
C GLY A 316 -23.59 4.44 13.45
N THR A 317 -24.12 5.48 12.82
CA THR A 317 -25.50 5.48 12.31
C THR A 317 -25.51 4.98 10.87
N ASP A 318 -26.40 4.04 10.58
CA ASP A 318 -26.58 3.56 9.22
C ASP A 318 -26.94 4.72 8.28
N PRO A 319 -26.32 4.80 7.09
CA PRO A 319 -26.75 5.75 6.07
C PRO A 319 -28.17 5.45 5.60
N VAL A 320 -28.79 6.41 4.92
CA VAL A 320 -30.07 6.24 4.22
C VAL A 320 -29.95 6.62 2.75
N ALA A 321 -31.01 6.36 1.98
CA ALA A 321 -31.07 6.79 0.59
C ALA A 321 -30.86 8.32 0.47
N ASN A 322 -30.09 8.73 -0.53
CA ASN A 322 -29.59 10.07 -0.81
C ASN A 322 -28.49 10.60 0.12
N ASP A 323 -28.06 9.84 1.12
CA ASP A 323 -26.83 10.18 1.84
C ASP A 323 -25.65 10.15 0.85
N THR A 324 -24.78 11.14 0.92
CA THR A 324 -23.54 11.12 0.14
C THR A 324 -22.45 10.41 0.93
N TYR A 325 -21.59 9.70 0.23
CA TYR A 325 -20.48 9.00 0.86
C TYR A 325 -19.21 9.14 0.04
N ARG A 326 -18.10 8.72 0.65
CA ARG A 326 -16.81 8.58 0.00
C ARG A 326 -16.16 7.26 0.33
N LEU A 327 -15.34 6.77 -0.59
CA LEU A 327 -14.50 5.60 -0.46
C LEU A 327 -13.04 6.04 -0.50
N LEU A 328 -12.30 5.61 0.51
CA LEU A 328 -10.89 5.94 0.71
C LEU A 328 -10.12 4.64 0.92
N PRO A 329 -8.99 4.43 0.24
CA PRO A 329 -8.06 3.39 0.68
C PRO A 329 -7.61 3.68 2.11
N VAL A 330 -7.51 2.66 2.97
CA VAL A 330 -6.97 2.80 4.34
C VAL A 330 -5.52 3.32 4.29
N SER A 331 -4.81 3.02 3.20
CA SER A 331 -3.45 3.46 2.91
C SER A 331 -3.35 4.83 2.21
N ASN A 332 -4.42 5.63 2.14
CA ASN A 332 -4.47 6.91 1.43
C ASN A 332 -3.76 8.08 2.17
N LEU A 333 -2.64 7.77 2.81
CA LEU A 333 -1.74 8.73 3.42
C LEU A 333 -0.64 9.08 2.41
N GLN A 334 -0.16 10.32 2.47
CA GLN A 334 1.00 10.69 1.66
C GLN A 334 2.23 9.85 2.08
N PRO A 335 3.02 9.32 1.14
CA PRO A 335 4.00 8.27 1.43
C PRO A 335 5.30 8.76 2.08
N ALA A 336 5.58 10.06 2.06
CA ALA A 336 6.83 10.67 2.49
C ALA A 336 6.90 10.96 4.01
N GLY A 337 5.79 10.79 4.73
CA GLY A 337 5.69 10.99 6.18
C GLY A 337 5.63 12.47 6.59
N PHE A 338 5.25 12.74 7.85
CA PHE A 338 4.81 14.08 8.32
C PHE A 338 5.81 15.22 8.08
N ALA A 339 7.11 14.92 8.03
CA ALA A 339 8.12 15.94 7.74
C ALA A 339 7.99 16.54 6.33
N PHE A 340 7.28 15.86 5.42
CA PHE A 340 7.06 16.29 4.03
C PHE A 340 5.65 16.83 3.77
N ASP A 341 4.75 16.90 4.76
CA ASP A 341 3.36 17.31 4.54
C ASP A 341 3.25 18.67 3.82
N ASP A 342 3.97 19.68 4.30
CA ASP A 342 4.01 21.00 3.66
C ASP A 342 4.59 20.99 2.25
N ILE A 343 5.56 20.11 1.98
CA ILE A 343 6.17 19.97 0.66
C ILE A 343 5.17 19.32 -0.30
N VAL A 344 4.56 18.22 0.12
CA VAL A 344 3.56 17.49 -0.64
C VAL A 344 2.39 18.41 -0.99
N ARG A 345 1.91 19.17 -0.02
CA ARG A 345 0.88 20.21 -0.20
C ARG A 345 1.26 21.24 -1.27
N LEU A 346 2.47 21.80 -1.19
CA LEU A 346 2.96 22.78 -2.16
C LEU A 346 3.15 22.17 -3.56
N VAL A 347 3.66 20.94 -3.64
CA VAL A 347 3.82 20.20 -4.90
C VAL A 347 2.47 19.99 -5.57
N MET A 348 1.46 19.53 -4.82
CA MET A 348 0.13 19.27 -5.35
C MET A 348 -0.56 20.56 -5.79
N LYS A 349 -0.44 21.65 -5.01
CA LYS A 349 -0.94 22.98 -5.42
C LYS A 349 -0.27 23.50 -6.68
N ALA A 350 1.05 23.37 -6.79
CA ALA A 350 1.78 23.77 -8.00
C ALA A 350 1.35 22.94 -9.22
N ALA A 351 1.10 21.63 -9.06
CA ALA A 351 0.57 20.80 -10.13
C ALA A 351 -0.85 21.21 -10.53
N CYS A 352 -1.68 21.60 -9.56
CA CYS A 352 -3.00 22.17 -9.81
C CYS A 352 -2.91 23.44 -10.67
N GLU A 353 -2.09 24.41 -10.25
CA GLU A 353 -1.88 25.65 -11.01
C GLU A 353 -1.31 25.43 -12.41
N ALA A 354 -0.53 24.36 -12.60
CA ALA A 354 0.01 24.01 -13.92
C ALA A 354 -1.02 23.34 -14.84
N GLU A 355 -1.98 22.58 -14.30
CA GLU A 355 -2.99 21.87 -15.09
C GLU A 355 -4.25 22.69 -15.39
N PHE A 356 -4.62 23.64 -14.52
CA PHE A 356 -5.84 24.44 -14.65
C PHE A 356 -5.53 25.80 -15.27
N GLU A 357 -5.94 26.01 -16.53
CA GLU A 357 -5.63 27.20 -17.33
C GLU A 357 -6.14 28.52 -16.73
N ASP A 358 -7.22 28.46 -15.93
CA ASP A 358 -7.85 29.64 -15.32
C ASP A 358 -7.03 30.23 -14.16
N ILE A 359 -5.95 29.56 -13.74
CA ILE A 359 -5.11 29.99 -12.63
C ILE A 359 -3.79 30.51 -13.17
N SER A 360 -3.65 31.84 -13.25
CA SER A 360 -2.36 32.48 -13.53
C SER A 360 -1.45 32.39 -12.29
N GLY A 361 -0.84 31.23 -12.07
CA GLY A 361 0.01 30.92 -10.93
C GLY A 361 1.51 30.91 -11.23
N ASP A 362 2.31 31.29 -10.24
CA ASP A 362 3.77 31.12 -10.23
C ASP A 362 4.16 29.69 -9.79
N TRP A 363 3.60 28.71 -10.50
CA TRP A 363 3.65 27.30 -10.10
C TRP A 363 5.08 26.75 -10.13
N GLU A 364 5.92 27.21 -11.07
CA GLU A 364 7.33 26.82 -11.15
C GLU A 364 8.11 27.21 -9.90
N ASN A 365 7.97 28.45 -9.42
CA ASN A 365 8.67 28.88 -8.22
C ASN A 365 8.15 28.16 -6.98
N LYS A 366 6.84 27.89 -6.88
CA LYS A 366 6.27 27.08 -5.77
C LYS A 366 6.86 25.68 -5.77
N TYR A 367 6.89 25.01 -6.92
CA TYR A 367 7.45 23.68 -7.06
C TYR A 367 8.95 23.64 -6.74
N ASN A 368 9.73 24.59 -7.27
CA ASN A 368 11.17 24.69 -7.01
C ASN A 368 11.50 24.94 -5.54
N ARG A 369 10.69 25.77 -4.85
CA ARG A 369 10.78 25.98 -3.40
C ARG A 369 10.47 24.70 -2.63
N ALA A 370 9.41 23.99 -3.00
CA ALA A 370 9.04 22.71 -2.38
C ALA A 370 10.17 21.69 -2.53
N LEU A 371 10.70 21.51 -3.75
CA LEU A 371 11.79 20.58 -4.04
C LEU A 371 13.08 20.93 -3.28
N THR A 372 13.43 22.22 -3.23
CA THR A 372 14.59 22.69 -2.44
C THR A 372 14.45 22.37 -0.96
N ASN A 373 13.26 22.57 -0.38
CA ASN A 373 12.99 22.22 1.00
C ASN A 373 13.00 20.69 1.21
N ALA A 374 12.46 19.92 0.26
CA ALA A 374 12.48 18.47 0.29
C ALA A 374 13.88 17.90 0.36
N TYR A 375 14.81 18.38 -0.49
CA TYR A 375 16.21 17.97 -0.42
C TYR A 375 16.85 18.27 0.94
N ARG A 376 16.50 19.39 1.58
CA ARG A 376 17.01 19.75 2.91
C ARG A 376 16.47 18.83 3.99
N ILE A 377 15.19 18.46 3.93
CA ILE A 377 14.57 17.55 4.89
C ILE A 377 15.11 16.13 4.71
N ASP A 378 15.16 15.65 3.48
CA ASP A 378 15.69 14.33 3.15
C ASP A 378 17.15 14.16 3.59
N ALA A 379 18.00 15.16 3.34
CA ALA A 379 19.39 15.18 3.80
C ALA A 379 19.52 15.15 5.34
N ARG A 380 18.50 15.61 6.08
CA ARG A 380 18.47 15.54 7.55
C ARG A 380 18.01 14.17 8.05
N LEU A 381 17.18 13.46 7.29
CA LEU A 381 16.70 12.11 7.62
C LEU A 381 17.76 11.03 7.37
N ALA A 382 18.75 11.31 6.52
CA ALA A 382 19.87 10.41 6.31
C ALA A 382 20.53 10.01 7.65
N PRO A 383 20.78 8.70 7.89
CA PRO A 383 21.44 8.24 9.11
C PRO A 383 22.74 8.99 9.33
N ARG A 384 22.78 9.80 10.39
CA ARG A 384 24.01 10.48 10.78
C ARG A 384 24.87 9.42 11.45
N THR A 385 26.07 9.21 10.92
CA THR A 385 27.10 8.51 11.69
C THR A 385 27.25 9.26 13.00
N VAL A 386 26.81 8.64 14.09
CA VAL A 386 27.19 9.07 15.44
C VAL A 386 28.71 9.20 15.39
N GLY A 387 29.21 10.43 15.47
CA GLY A 387 30.64 10.71 15.38
C GLY A 387 31.39 9.78 16.32
N ASN A 388 32.63 9.40 15.99
CA ASN A 388 33.38 8.42 16.78
C ASN A 388 33.30 8.72 18.30
N PHE A 389 32.45 7.98 19.03
CA PHE A 389 32.13 8.24 20.45
C PHE A 389 33.18 7.62 21.39
N GLY A 390 34.27 7.07 20.86
CA GLY A 390 35.36 6.50 21.65
C GLY A 390 36.71 6.98 21.14
N GLY A 391 37.41 7.73 21.99
CA GLY A 391 38.74 8.21 21.71
C GLY A 391 39.74 7.06 21.58
N GLU A 392 40.36 6.95 20.40
CA GLU A 392 41.78 6.71 20.27
C GLU A 392 42.21 7.26 18.91
N GLN A 393 42.85 8.43 18.92
CA GLN A 393 43.49 9.05 17.75
C GLN A 393 44.75 8.28 17.33
N ARG A 394 44.66 6.97 17.15
CA ARG A 394 45.78 6.18 16.65
C ARG A 394 45.29 5.45 15.41
N PHE A 395 45.92 5.78 14.27
CA PHE A 395 45.69 5.32 12.90
C PHE A 395 44.76 6.18 12.01
N PRO A 396 45.22 7.38 11.60
CA PRO A 396 44.66 8.09 10.47
C PRO A 396 45.19 7.45 9.17
N ALA A 397 44.52 6.43 8.61
CA ALA A 397 44.84 6.06 7.22
C ALA A 397 43.77 5.27 6.44
N MET A 398 42.90 4.43 7.06
CA MET A 398 42.23 3.39 6.25
C MET A 398 40.70 3.26 6.38
N SER A 399 40.02 3.95 7.30
CA SER A 399 38.56 3.76 7.49
C SER A 399 37.65 4.71 6.67
N LEU A 400 38.20 5.58 5.82
CA LEU A 400 37.42 6.50 4.98
C LEU A 400 37.03 5.94 3.59
N LEU A 401 37.37 4.70 3.26
CA LEU A 401 37.20 4.14 1.91
C LEU A 401 35.81 3.54 1.59
N ARG A 402 34.76 3.85 2.36
CA ARG A 402 33.35 3.56 1.98
C ARG A 402 32.38 4.72 2.20
N ARG A 403 32.84 5.97 2.05
CA ARG A 403 31.94 7.11 1.82
C ARG A 403 32.02 7.55 0.35
N ARG A 404 31.39 6.77 -0.55
CA ARG A 404 30.83 7.33 -1.80
C ARG A 404 29.35 7.62 -1.56
N TYR A 405 29.07 8.61 -0.72
CA TYR A 405 27.85 9.39 -0.89
C TYR A 405 28.32 10.75 -1.37
N TYR A 406 27.89 11.08 -2.60
CA TYR A 406 28.18 12.30 -3.31
C TYR A 406 28.22 13.51 -2.36
N GLN A 407 29.38 14.14 -2.29
CA GLN A 407 29.50 15.52 -1.85
C GLN A 407 28.73 16.35 -2.89
N TYR A 408 27.44 16.58 -2.62
CA TYR A 408 26.61 17.43 -3.45
C TYR A 408 27.30 18.78 -3.61
N GLY A 409 27.57 19.12 -4.87
CA GLY A 409 28.28 20.32 -5.27
C GLY A 409 27.66 21.55 -4.63
N THR A 410 28.42 22.17 -3.73
CA THR A 410 28.31 23.57 -3.40
C THR A 410 28.68 24.40 -4.63
N SER A 411 27.74 24.50 -5.57
CA SER A 411 27.65 25.63 -6.51
C SER A 411 26.17 26.00 -6.60
N TRP A 412 25.62 26.47 -5.48
CA TRP A 412 24.39 27.23 -5.48
C TRP A 412 24.66 28.52 -6.29
N PRO A 413 23.80 28.90 -7.26
CA PRO A 413 23.88 30.21 -7.86
C PRO A 413 23.63 31.23 -6.75
N ARG A 414 24.61 32.08 -6.44
CA ARG A 414 24.32 33.36 -5.80
C ARG A 414 23.48 34.14 -6.81
N ASP A 415 22.21 34.31 -6.49
CA ASP A 415 21.34 35.29 -7.10
C ASP A 415 21.94 36.69 -6.91
N GLY A 416 22.65 37.15 -7.94
CA GLY A 416 23.16 38.51 -8.05
C GLY A 416 22.05 39.52 -8.36
N SER A 417 20.93 39.51 -7.65
CA SER A 417 19.95 40.60 -7.70
C SER A 417 20.28 41.61 -6.60
N GLY A 418 21.26 42.47 -6.90
CA GLY A 418 21.43 43.73 -6.19
C GLY A 418 20.18 44.59 -6.40
N LEU A 419 19.32 44.66 -5.37
CA LEU A 419 18.38 45.75 -5.21
C LEU A 419 19.20 47.02 -4.98
N VAL A 420 19.25 47.86 -6.01
CA VAL A 420 19.70 49.24 -5.93
C VAL A 420 18.56 50.04 -5.30
N ASP A 421 18.71 50.40 -4.03
CA ASP A 421 17.97 51.51 -3.45
C ASP A 421 18.51 52.82 -4.05
N THR A 422 17.67 53.49 -4.84
CA THR A 422 17.83 54.93 -5.13
C THR A 422 16.45 55.60 -5.16
N TYR A 423 16.28 56.48 -4.16
CA TYR A 423 15.42 57.68 -4.04
C TYR A 423 13.95 57.63 -4.43
#